data_AF-A0A2S2NIH2-F1
#
_entry.id   AF-A0A2S2NIH2-F1
#
_cell.length_a   1.000
_cell.length_b   1.000
_cell.length_c   1.000
_cell.angle_alpha   90.00
_cell.angle_beta   90.00
_cell.angle_gamma   90.00
#
_symmetry.space_group_name_H-M   'P 1'
#
loop_
_entity.id
_entity.type
_entity.pdbx_description
1 polymer ?
#
loop_
_entity_poly.entity_id
_entity_poly.type
_entity_poly.pdbx_seq_one_letter_code
_entity_poly.pdbx_strand_id
1 'polypeptide(L)'
;MYKVLLVLMYSLQQLSVNIMTLTAMAFYATISDPKIGGTNMTLLTTISNLGNAWSKTGALWLIELLTFKRCSNGSRKFCSSSNNQKEMCSLSDGTCEVFIDGFYIETIICTIYGIIWIFIFRKIINNLQSKHVKEWHVEMKTKEIY
;
A
#
# COMPACT_ATOMS: atom_id res chain seq x y z
N MET A 1 16.63 20.70 -15.29
CA MET A 1 15.16 20.64 -15.45
C MET A 1 14.55 19.36 -14.88
N TYR A 2 15.04 18.16 -15.22
CA TYR A 2 14.44 16.90 -14.73
C TYR A 2 14.34 16.79 -13.19
N LYS A 3 15.38 17.21 -12.44
CA LYS A 3 15.37 17.19 -10.97
C LYS A 3 14.27 18.08 -10.38
N VAL A 4 14.04 19.25 -10.97
CA VAL A 4 13.01 20.20 -10.53
C VAL A 4 11.61 19.60 -10.77
N LEU A 5 11.40 18.99 -11.93
CA LEU A 5 10.15 18.30 -12.25
C LEU A 5 9.88 17.12 -11.30
N LEU A 6 10.92 16.33 -10.98
CA LEU A 6 10.84 15.26 -9.99
C LEU A 6 10.46 15.78 -8.60
N VAL A 7 11.11 16.85 -8.13
CA VAL A 7 10.80 17.46 -6.82
C VAL A 7 9.36 17.95 -6.79
N LEU A 8 8.90 18.59 -7.87
CA LEU A 8 7.52 19.08 -7.98
C LEU A 8 6.51 17.93 -7.95
N MET A 9 6.71 16.88 -8.75
CA MET A 9 5.85 15.70 -8.72
C MET A 9 5.81 15.04 -7.34
N TYR A 10 6.97 14.86 -6.72
CA TYR A 10 7.06 14.30 -5.37
C TYR A 10 6.32 15.16 -4.34
N SER A 11 6.46 16.49 -4.42
CA SER A 11 5.77 17.41 -3.51
C SER A 11 4.25 17.34 -3.64
N LEU A 12 3.72 17.27 -4.87
CA LEU A 12 2.29 17.13 -5.12
C LEU A 12 1.74 15.78 -4.64
N GLN A 13 2.51 14.72 -4.83
CA GLN A 13 2.17 13.39 -4.30
C GLN A 13 2.10 13.42 -2.77
N GLN A 14 3.11 14.00 -2.10
CA GLN A 14 3.12 14.12 -0.64
C GLN A 14 1.95 14.95 -0.12
N LEU A 15 1.65 16.08 -0.77
CA LEU A 15 0.50 16.91 -0.42
C LEU A 15 -0.81 16.12 -0.49
N SER A 16 -1.01 15.36 -1.57
CA SER A 16 -2.22 14.55 -1.78
C SER A 16 -2.38 13.48 -0.69
N VAL A 17 -1.30 12.79 -0.34
CA VAL A 17 -1.29 11.78 0.73
C VAL A 17 -1.61 12.43 2.08
N ASN A 18 -1.00 13.58 2.39
CA ASN A 18 -1.25 14.29 3.65
C ASN A 18 -2.72 14.72 3.79
N ILE A 19 -3.31 15.28 2.72
CA ILE A 19 -4.73 15.66 2.71
C ILE A 19 -5.63 14.43 2.89
N MET A 20 -5.32 13.32 2.21
CA MET A 20 -6.07 12.07 2.36
C MET A 20 -6.00 11.55 3.79
N THR A 21 -4.83 11.56 4.42
CA THR A 21 -4.67 11.10 5.81
C THR A 21 -5.43 12.00 6.79
N LEU A 22 -5.39 13.32 6.61
CA LEU A 22 -6.13 14.26 7.44
C LEU A 22 -7.65 14.08 7.32
N THR A 23 -8.15 13.91 6.10
CA THR A 23 -9.58 13.67 5.87
C THR A 23 -10.05 12.33 6.44
N ALA A 24 -9.23 11.28 6.33
CA ALA A 24 -9.51 9.99 6.97
C ALA A 24 -9.54 10.10 8.51
N MET A 25 -8.57 10.80 9.11
CA MET A 25 -8.57 11.03 10.57
C MET A 25 -9.78 11.85 11.02
N ALA A 26 -10.19 12.87 10.27
CA ALA A 26 -11.39 13.63 10.56
C ALA A 26 -12.65 12.75 10.49
N PHE A 27 -12.73 11.84 9.51
CA PHE A 27 -13.82 10.87 9.42
C PHE A 27 -13.81 9.91 10.61
N TYR A 28 -12.66 9.36 11.00
CA TYR A 28 -12.53 8.48 12.17
C TYR A 28 -12.97 9.17 13.47
N ALA A 29 -12.64 10.45 13.63
CA ALA A 29 -13.10 11.25 14.77
C ALA A 29 -14.62 11.41 14.76
N THR A 30 -15.21 11.64 13.59
CA THR A 30 -16.64 11.93 13.44
C THR A 30 -17.52 10.71 13.70
N ILE A 31 -17.09 9.51 13.29
CA ILE A 31 -17.84 8.26 13.53
C ILE A 31 -17.64 7.70 14.95
N SER A 32 -16.63 8.18 15.67
CA SER A 32 -16.30 7.67 17.00
C SER A 32 -17.27 8.24 18.05
N ASP A 33 -17.92 7.35 18.80
CA ASP A 33 -18.89 7.70 19.83
C ASP A 33 -18.34 8.67 20.89
N PRO A 34 -19.03 9.76 21.28
CA PRO A 34 -18.51 10.71 22.26
C PRO A 34 -18.23 10.10 23.65
N LYS A 35 -18.86 8.96 24.00
CA LYS A 35 -18.63 8.25 25.27
C LYS A 35 -17.43 7.29 25.26
N ILE A 36 -17.03 6.73 24.11
CA ILE A 36 -15.92 5.75 23.97
C ILE A 36 -15.00 6.10 22.78
N GLY A 37 -14.99 7.36 22.37
CA GLY A 37 -14.45 7.76 21.07
C GLY A 37 -12.93 7.64 20.98
N GLY A 38 -12.23 7.82 22.10
CA GLY A 38 -10.78 7.65 22.18
C GLY A 38 -10.34 6.22 21.82
N THR A 39 -11.05 5.19 22.29
CA THR A 39 -10.73 3.79 21.98
C THR A 39 -11.01 3.45 20.52
N ASN A 40 -12.17 3.86 19.99
CA ASN A 40 -12.54 3.59 18.60
C ASN A 40 -11.61 4.31 17.61
N MET A 41 -11.26 5.56 17.88
CA MET A 41 -10.34 6.32 17.03
C MET A 41 -8.92 5.73 17.05
N THR A 42 -8.44 5.28 18.21
CA THR A 42 -7.12 4.62 18.34
C THR A 42 -7.11 3.28 17.61
N LEU A 43 -8.17 2.48 17.73
CA LEU A 43 -8.29 1.20 17.04
C LEU A 43 -8.27 1.38 15.51
N LEU A 44 -9.07 2.31 14.99
CA LEU A 44 -9.12 2.61 13.55
C LEU A 44 -7.76 3.10 13.02
N THR A 45 -7.07 3.93 13.80
CA THR A 45 -5.70 4.38 13.47
C THR A 45 -4.72 3.21 13.45
N THR A 46 -4.83 2.29 14.42
CA THR A 46 -3.96 1.10 14.51
C THR A 46 -4.16 0.18 13.30
N ILE A 47 -5.42 -0.10 12.94
CA ILE A 47 -5.75 -0.90 11.76
C ILE A 47 -5.21 -0.23 10.49
N SER A 48 -5.35 1.09 10.37
CA SER A 48 -4.85 1.85 9.21
C SER A 48 -3.32 1.79 9.09
N ASN A 49 -2.61 1.95 10.22
CA ASN A 49 -1.15 1.87 10.24
C ASN A 49 -0.65 0.46 9.91
N LEU A 50 -1.32 -0.58 10.42
CA LEU A 50 -1.00 -1.97 10.11
C LEU A 50 -1.22 -2.28 8.63
N GLY A 51 -2.34 -1.82 8.06
CA GLY A 51 -2.61 -1.97 6.63
C GLY A 51 -1.55 -1.32 5.75
N ASN A 52 -1.08 -0.11 6.11
CA ASN A 52 0.00 0.57 5.39
C ASN A 52 1.33 -0.19 5.46
N ALA A 53 1.69 -0.71 6.65
CA ALA A 53 2.90 -1.50 6.82
C ALA A 53 2.84 -2.80 6.01
N TRP A 54 1.73 -3.54 6.10
CA TRP A 54 1.54 -4.78 5.35
C TRP A 54 1.56 -4.56 3.84
N SER A 55 0.94 -3.50 3.33
CA SER A 55 0.98 -3.18 1.91
C SER A 55 2.40 -2.90 1.42
N LYS A 56 3.21 -2.15 2.17
CA LYS A 56 4.60 -1.85 1.81
C LYS A 56 5.48 -3.10 1.82
N THR A 57 5.37 -3.92 2.86
CA THR A 57 6.14 -5.17 2.95
C THR A 57 5.73 -6.15 1.85
N GLY A 58 4.44 -6.26 1.57
CA GLY A 58 3.92 -7.11 0.50
C GLY A 58 4.41 -6.67 -0.88
N ALA A 59 4.42 -5.36 -1.16
CA ALA A 59 4.97 -4.81 -2.40
C ALA A 59 6.45 -5.13 -2.57
N LEU A 60 7.28 -4.84 -1.56
CA LEU A 60 8.72 -5.13 -1.62
C LEU A 60 9.02 -6.62 -1.85
N TRP A 61 8.27 -7.50 -1.20
CA TRP A 61 8.40 -8.95 -1.40
C TRP A 61 8.01 -9.36 -2.84
N LEU A 62 6.99 -8.72 -3.41
CA LEU A 62 6.56 -8.97 -4.78
C LEU A 62 7.62 -8.52 -5.80
N ILE A 63 8.28 -7.37 -5.59
CA ILE A 63 9.39 -6.90 -6.45
C ILE A 63 10.47 -7.98 -6.55
N GLU A 64 10.85 -8.58 -5.41
CA GLU A 64 11.87 -9.63 -5.38
C GLU A 64 11.47 -10.86 -6.19
N LEU A 65 10.19 -11.23 -6.18
CA LEU A 65 9.66 -12.34 -6.98
C LEU A 65 9.58 -12.02 -8.47
N LEU A 66 9.27 -10.78 -8.83
CA LEU A 66 9.08 -10.34 -10.22
C LEU A 66 10.38 -9.91 -10.90
N THR A 67 11.48 -9.73 -10.15
CA THR A 67 12.75 -9.27 -10.70
C THR A 67 13.50 -10.40 -11.40
N PHE A 68 13.76 -10.23 -12.70
CA PHE A 68 14.49 -11.20 -13.51
C PHE A 68 15.95 -10.77 -13.70
N LYS A 69 16.88 -11.65 -13.31
CA LYS A 69 18.33 -11.42 -13.42
C LYS A 69 18.93 -12.32 -14.52
N ARG A 70 19.95 -11.83 -15.21
CA ARG A 70 20.63 -12.53 -16.31
C ARG A 70 22.15 -12.39 -16.18
N CYS A 71 22.87 -13.42 -16.60
CA CYS A 71 24.33 -13.43 -16.61
C CYS A 71 24.89 -12.60 -17.77
N SER A 72 25.85 -11.72 -17.52
CA SER A 72 26.46 -10.83 -18.52
C SER A 72 27.26 -11.58 -19.60
N ASN A 73 28.07 -12.58 -19.20
CA ASN A 73 29.05 -13.25 -20.06
C ASN A 73 28.70 -14.72 -20.40
N GLY A 74 27.51 -15.19 -20.01
CA GLY A 74 27.08 -16.59 -20.17
C GLY A 74 25.90 -16.74 -21.15
N SER A 75 25.84 -17.92 -21.80
CA SER A 75 24.66 -18.38 -22.56
C SER A 75 23.35 -18.03 -21.82
N ARG A 76 22.31 -17.59 -22.54
CA ARG A 76 21.02 -16.95 -22.14
C ARG A 76 20.25 -17.57 -20.94
N LYS A 77 20.91 -17.90 -19.86
CA LYS A 77 20.40 -18.57 -18.67
C LYS A 77 20.02 -17.49 -17.67
N PHE A 78 18.85 -17.65 -17.08
CA PHE A 78 18.38 -16.78 -16.00
C PHE A 78 19.19 -17.08 -14.74
N CYS A 79 19.58 -16.03 -14.03
CA CYS A 79 20.10 -16.14 -12.67
C CYS A 79 18.90 -16.12 -11.71
N SER A 80 18.28 -17.25 -11.42
CA SER A 80 17.33 -17.31 -10.30
C SER A 80 18.11 -17.25 -8.98
N SER A 81 17.40 -16.98 -7.89
CA SER A 81 17.99 -16.94 -6.54
C SER A 81 18.45 -18.31 -6.00
N SER A 82 18.60 -19.34 -6.85
CA SER A 82 19.21 -20.61 -6.48
C SER A 82 20.74 -20.50 -6.54
N ASN A 83 21.42 -20.93 -5.47
CA ASN A 83 22.88 -20.83 -5.33
C ASN A 83 23.62 -21.43 -6.53
N ASN A 84 23.13 -22.58 -7.03
CA ASN A 84 23.73 -23.28 -8.16
C ASN A 84 23.81 -22.43 -9.44
N GLN A 85 22.83 -21.56 -9.71
CA GLN A 85 22.83 -20.74 -10.93
C GLN A 85 23.74 -19.51 -10.83
N LYS A 86 23.85 -18.91 -9.63
CA LYS A 86 24.77 -17.81 -9.35
C LYS A 86 26.23 -18.27 -9.43
N GLU A 87 26.52 -19.46 -8.90
CA GLU A 87 27.85 -20.07 -8.96
C GLU A 87 28.27 -20.36 -10.41
N MET A 88 27.38 -20.93 -11.23
CA MET A 88 27.66 -21.19 -12.65
C MET A 88 27.96 -19.92 -13.47
N CYS A 89 27.32 -18.79 -13.14
CA CYS A 89 27.60 -17.50 -13.80
C CYS A 89 28.94 -16.91 -13.33
N SER A 90 29.25 -17.01 -12.04
CA SER A 90 30.52 -16.55 -11.47
C SER A 90 31.72 -17.35 -12.00
N LEU A 91 31.53 -18.65 -12.27
CA LEU A 91 32.53 -19.52 -12.90
C LEU A 91 32.88 -19.12 -14.34
N SER A 92 32.01 -18.36 -15.01
CA SER A 92 32.24 -17.86 -16.38
C SER A 92 32.72 -16.39 -16.40
N ASP A 93 33.25 -15.89 -15.27
CA ASP A 93 33.66 -14.48 -15.09
C ASP A 93 32.53 -13.48 -15.40
N GLY A 94 31.28 -13.89 -15.14
CA GLY A 94 30.08 -13.10 -15.40
C GLY A 94 29.41 -12.62 -14.10
N THR A 95 28.88 -11.41 -14.11
CA THR A 95 28.02 -10.87 -13.06
C THR A 95 26.54 -11.10 -13.41
N CYS A 96 25.70 -11.36 -12.40
CA CYS A 96 24.25 -11.42 -12.58
C CYS A 96 23.68 -10.00 -12.53
N GLU A 97 23.33 -9.46 -13.68
CA GLU A 97 22.73 -8.13 -13.82
C GLU A 97 21.21 -8.22 -13.85
N VAL A 98 20.54 -7.19 -13.36
CA VAL A 98 19.07 -7.09 -13.44
C VAL A 98 18.72 -6.80 -14.90
N PHE A 99 18.03 -7.73 -15.55
CA PHE A 99 17.60 -7.57 -16.94
C PHE A 99 16.23 -6.89 -17.00
N ILE A 100 15.29 -7.34 -16.18
CA ILE A 100 13.97 -6.71 -16.01
C ILE A 100 13.75 -6.47 -14.53
N ASP A 101 13.60 -5.20 -14.18
CA ASP A 101 13.27 -4.78 -12.82
C ASP A 101 11.80 -5.10 -12.52
N GLY A 102 11.56 -5.88 -11.46
CA GLY A 102 10.23 -6.25 -11.01
C GLY A 102 9.36 -5.03 -10.70
N PHE A 103 9.97 -3.89 -10.34
CA PHE A 103 9.29 -2.63 -10.08
C PHE A 103 8.35 -2.19 -11.21
N TYR A 104 8.79 -2.28 -12.48
CA TYR A 104 7.96 -1.83 -13.60
C TYR A 104 6.76 -2.75 -13.84
N ILE A 105 6.97 -4.06 -13.74
CA ILE A 105 5.90 -5.07 -13.90
C ILE A 105 4.90 -4.92 -12.75
N GLU A 106 5.39 -4.83 -11.51
CA GLU A 106 4.57 -4.65 -10.32
C GLU A 106 3.74 -3.37 -10.40
N THR A 107 4.34 -2.26 -10.82
CA THR A 107 3.61 -0.98 -10.96
C THR A 107 2.41 -1.12 -11.88
N ILE A 108 2.54 -1.84 -13.00
CA ILE A 108 1.43 -2.09 -13.93
C ILE A 108 0.34 -2.93 -13.26
N ILE A 109 0.72 -4.02 -12.58
CA ILE A 109 -0.22 -4.93 -11.89
C ILE A 109 -0.96 -4.19 -10.77
N CYS A 110 -0.24 -3.46 -9.91
CA CYS A 110 -0.81 -2.68 -8.81
C CYS A 110 -1.72 -1.56 -9.31
N THR A 111 -1.40 -0.94 -10.45
CA THR A 111 -2.26 0.09 -11.06
C THR A 111 -3.58 -0.52 -11.53
N ILE A 112 -3.55 -1.65 -12.23
CA ILE A 112 -4.77 -2.36 -12.68
C ILE A 112 -5.60 -2.79 -11.46
N TYR A 113 -4.97 -3.37 -10.45
CA TYR A 113 -5.62 -3.76 -9.21
C TYR A 113 -6.28 -2.57 -8.51
N GLY A 114 -5.59 -1.44 -8.40
CA GLY A 114 -6.12 -0.21 -7.79
C GLY A 114 -7.32 0.36 -8.55
N ILE A 115 -7.30 0.34 -9.88
CA ILE A 115 -8.44 0.76 -10.71
C ILE A 115 -9.66 -0.12 -10.42
N ILE A 116 -9.50 -1.45 -10.44
CA ILE A 116 -10.57 -2.40 -10.15
C ILE A 116 -11.12 -2.17 -8.73
N TRP A 117 -10.22 -2.01 -7.75
CA TRP A 117 -10.58 -1.73 -6.36
C TRP A 117 -11.48 -0.50 -6.25
N ILE A 118 -11.09 0.61 -6.89
CA ILE A 118 -11.85 1.87 -6.83
C ILE A 118 -13.26 1.66 -7.40
N PHE A 119 -13.42 0.99 -8.53
CA PHE A 119 -14.75 0.77 -9.11
C PHE A 119 -15.67 -0.05 -8.20
N ILE A 120 -15.15 -1.07 -7.51
CA ILE A 120 -15.93 -1.92 -6.61
C ILE A 120 -16.26 -1.18 -5.32
N PHE A 121 -15.25 -0.63 -4.64
CA PHE A 121 -15.40 -0.09 -3.30
C PHE A 121 -15.93 1.33 -3.26
N ARG A 122 -15.87 2.10 -4.36
CA ARG A 122 -16.44 3.46 -4.41
C ARG A 122 -17.91 3.49 -4.01
N LYS A 123 -18.71 2.51 -4.44
CA LYS A 123 -20.13 2.45 -4.05
C LYS A 123 -20.30 2.20 -2.55
N ILE A 124 -19.46 1.34 -1.98
CA ILE A 124 -19.47 1.02 -0.54
C ILE A 124 -19.03 2.25 0.26
N ILE A 125 -17.91 2.87 -0.10
CA ILE A 125 -17.39 4.07 0.56
C ILE A 125 -18.41 5.20 0.52
N ASN A 126 -19.01 5.49 -0.64
CA ASN A 126 -20.02 6.54 -0.75
C ASN A 126 -21.23 6.25 0.14
N ASN A 127 -21.65 4.99 0.24
CA ASN A 127 -22.73 4.59 1.13
C ASN A 127 -22.35 4.83 2.61
N LEU A 128 -21.15 4.39 3.02
CA LEU A 128 -20.64 4.62 4.38
C LEU A 128 -20.50 6.12 4.70
N GLN A 129 -19.99 6.92 3.77
CA GLN A 129 -19.86 8.37 3.94
C GLN A 129 -21.21 9.09 4.01
N SER A 130 -22.25 8.56 3.34
CA SER A 130 -23.59 9.15 3.36
C SER A 130 -24.39 8.85 4.63
N LYS A 131 -23.97 7.87 5.43
CA LYS A 131 -24.65 7.51 6.68
C LYS A 131 -24.46 8.60 7.72
N HIS A 132 -25.58 9.01 8.32
CA HIS A 132 -25.56 10.02 9.37
C HIS A 132 -24.82 9.50 10.59
N VAL A 133 -24.05 10.38 11.25
CA VAL A 133 -23.17 10.07 12.41
C VAL A 133 -23.90 9.29 13.52
N LYS A 134 -25.19 9.59 13.74
CA LYS A 134 -26.05 8.87 14.70
C LYS A 134 -26.18 7.36 14.44
N GLU A 135 -26.10 6.90 13.18
CA GLU A 135 -26.17 5.47 12.84
C GLU A 135 -24.87 4.73 13.14
N TRP A 136 -23.76 5.45 13.30
CA TRP A 136 -22.45 4.88 13.67
C TRP A 136 -22.29 4.72 15.18
N HIS A 137 -23.12 5.42 15.95
CA HIS A 137 -23.06 5.48 17.40
C HIS A 137 -23.94 4.40 18.04
N VAL A 138 -23.42 3.76 19.09
CA VAL A 138 -24.17 2.76 19.84
C VAL A 138 -25.15 3.45 20.79
N GLU A 139 -26.45 3.25 20.59
CA GLU A 139 -27.48 3.68 21.53
C GLU A 139 -27.35 2.88 22.84
N MET A 140 -26.71 3.49 23.83
CA MET A 140 -26.67 2.96 25.19
C MET A 140 -28.05 3.15 25.83
N LYS A 141 -28.82 2.08 26.01
CA LYS A 141 -30.01 2.11 26.88
C LYS A 141 -29.56 2.43 28.30
N THR A 142 -29.89 3.62 28.79
CA THR A 142 -29.76 3.94 30.21
C THR A 142 -30.64 2.97 30.98
N LYS A 143 -30.04 2.03 31.71
CA LYS A 143 -30.79 1.27 32.73
C LYS A 143 -31.20 2.29 33.80
N GLU A 144 -32.48 2.63 33.86
CA GLU A 144 -33.05 3.31 35.01
C GLU A 144 -32.84 2.40 36.22
N ILE A 145 -31.91 2.80 37.10
CA ILE A 145 -31.73 2.19 38.40
C ILE A 145 -32.82 2.82 39.28
N TYR A 146 -33.80 1.99 39.66
CA TYR A 146 -34.86 2.30 40.62
C TYR A 146 -34.29 2.70 41.98
#